data_AF-A0A512BNF7-F1
#
_entry.id   AF-A0A512BNF7-F1
#
_cell.length_a   1.000
_cell.length_b   1.000
_cell.length_c   1.000
_cell.angle_alpha   90.00
_cell.angle_beta   90.00
_cell.angle_gamma   90.00
#
_symmetry.space_group_name_H-M   'P 1'
#
loop_
_entity.id
_entity.type
_entity.pdbx_description
1 polymer ?
#
loop_
_entity_poly.entity_id
_entity_poly.type
_entity_poly.pdbx_seq_one_letter_code
_entity_poly.pdbx_strand_id
1 'polypeptide(L)'
;MFRRFAPFLLGIFAAGPGVADDCPNAESAKLGFILERQGAHAEIRPAPGHFVHVVNTYSGGKRQDVIYYRGLFPISRFDDTARSINVPVSDLRSIFPLTVKARRALTYAPSEPSKVGELISLEMIVTGQESLQIGSCTYQVLIIRNRSMNADGQVSFEFTDLYSTDLGFVLAKRYDEKGGRQTTVMYQRIRPLSRPSRL
;
A
#
# COMPACT_ATOMS: atom_id res chain seq x y z
N MET A 1 -70.46 -22.18 -17.28
CA MET A 1 -70.22 -21.06 -16.35
C MET A 1 -68.78 -21.18 -15.85
N PHE A 2 -67.92 -20.29 -16.36
CA PHE A 2 -66.59 -19.84 -15.92
C PHE A 2 -65.79 -20.52 -14.76
N ARG A 3 -64.49 -20.80 -15.08
CA ARG A 3 -63.24 -20.50 -14.31
C ARG A 3 -62.96 -21.35 -13.03
N ARG A 4 -61.72 -21.75 -12.64
CA ARG A 4 -60.36 -21.21 -12.87
C ARG A 4 -59.30 -22.32 -12.81
N PHE A 5 -58.37 -22.33 -13.77
CA PHE A 5 -57.03 -22.91 -13.60
C PHE A 5 -56.17 -21.92 -12.78
N ALA A 6 -55.47 -22.40 -11.76
CA ALA A 6 -54.44 -21.64 -11.04
C ALA A 6 -53.07 -21.95 -11.66
N PRO A 7 -52.31 -20.96 -12.16
CA PRO A 7 -50.94 -21.21 -12.57
C PRO A 7 -50.01 -21.12 -11.37
N PHE A 8 -49.18 -22.15 -11.21
CA PHE A 8 -48.04 -22.19 -10.32
C PHE A 8 -46.98 -21.23 -10.90
N LEU A 9 -46.79 -20.06 -10.30
CA LEU A 9 -45.70 -19.16 -10.65
C LEU A 9 -44.40 -19.68 -10.02
N LEU A 10 -43.56 -20.34 -10.83
CA LEU A 10 -42.15 -20.52 -10.50
C LEU A 10 -41.49 -19.13 -10.45
N GLY A 11 -41.21 -18.65 -9.24
CA GLY A 11 -40.35 -17.49 -9.04
C GLY A 11 -38.92 -17.85 -9.42
N ILE A 12 -38.49 -17.45 -10.61
CA ILE A 12 -37.08 -17.39 -10.98
C ILE A 12 -36.46 -16.30 -10.10
N PHE A 13 -35.72 -16.69 -9.06
CA PHE A 13 -34.79 -15.79 -8.39
C PHE A 13 -33.74 -15.40 -9.42
N ALA A 14 -33.89 -14.19 -9.97
CA ALA A 14 -32.81 -13.55 -10.70
C ALA A 14 -31.65 -13.36 -9.72
N ALA A 15 -30.60 -14.18 -9.88
CA ALA A 15 -29.30 -13.89 -9.30
C ALA A 15 -28.85 -12.56 -9.89
N GLY A 16 -29.02 -11.49 -9.10
CA GLY A 16 -28.49 -10.18 -9.47
C GLY A 16 -26.98 -10.31 -9.70
N PRO A 17 -26.40 -9.52 -10.62
CA PRO A 17 -24.96 -9.51 -10.80
C PRO A 17 -24.36 -9.10 -9.45
N GLY A 18 -23.67 -10.04 -8.80
CA GLY A 18 -22.83 -9.72 -7.66
C GLY A 18 -21.94 -8.58 -8.08
N VAL A 19 -21.91 -7.52 -7.27
CA VAL A 19 -20.95 -6.43 -7.43
C VAL A 19 -19.57 -7.06 -7.37
N ALA A 20 -18.99 -7.35 -8.53
CA ALA A 20 -17.57 -7.58 -8.62
C ALA A 20 -16.95 -6.26 -8.15
N ASP A 21 -16.40 -6.26 -6.95
CA ASP A 21 -15.49 -5.20 -6.54
C ASP A 21 -14.39 -5.20 -7.61
N ASP A 22 -14.43 -4.22 -8.51
CA ASP A 22 -13.49 -4.13 -9.63
C ASP A 22 -12.09 -4.01 -9.03
N CYS A 23 -11.29 -5.08 -9.05
CA CYS A 23 -9.94 -5.07 -8.49
C CYS A 23 -9.10 -3.99 -9.17
N PRO A 24 -8.54 -3.01 -8.43
CA PRO A 24 -7.67 -2.01 -9.05
C PRO A 24 -6.54 -2.68 -9.81
N ASN A 25 -6.22 -2.18 -10.99
CA ASN A 25 -5.10 -2.59 -11.82
C ASN A 25 -4.24 -1.36 -12.17
N ALA A 26 -3.19 -1.53 -12.98
CA ALA A 26 -2.28 -0.45 -13.36
C ALA A 26 -2.96 0.74 -14.05
N GLU A 27 -4.10 0.54 -14.73
CA GLU A 27 -4.85 1.61 -15.36
C GLU A 27 -5.72 2.34 -14.35
N SER A 28 -6.57 1.63 -13.60
CA SER A 28 -7.45 2.26 -12.62
C SER A 28 -6.67 2.90 -11.46
N ALA A 29 -5.49 2.36 -11.12
CA ALA A 29 -4.62 2.92 -10.07
C ALA A 29 -4.16 4.35 -10.39
N LYS A 30 -4.18 4.78 -11.66
CA LYS A 30 -3.91 6.18 -12.05
C LYS A 30 -4.93 7.17 -11.48
N LEU A 31 -6.14 6.70 -11.19
CA LEU A 31 -7.19 7.48 -10.53
C LEU A 31 -7.16 7.33 -9.00
N GLY A 32 -6.36 6.39 -8.50
CA GLY A 32 -6.25 6.03 -7.10
C GLY A 32 -7.20 4.93 -6.66
N PHE A 33 -7.00 4.47 -5.43
CA PHE A 33 -7.73 3.35 -4.82
C PHE A 33 -7.75 3.48 -3.31
N ILE A 34 -8.62 2.71 -2.67
CA ILE A 34 -8.74 2.63 -1.21
C ILE A 34 -8.36 1.24 -0.75
N LEU A 35 -7.54 1.20 0.29
CA LEU A 35 -7.18 0.00 1.04
C LEU A 35 -7.82 0.07 2.43
N GLU A 36 -8.43 -1.02 2.88
CA GLU A 36 -9.15 -1.05 4.16
C GLU A 36 -8.67 -2.21 5.03
N ARG A 37 -8.57 -1.98 6.33
CA ARG A 37 -8.35 -2.99 7.36
C ARG A 37 -9.16 -2.66 8.60
N GLN A 38 -9.20 -3.57 9.58
CA GLN A 38 -9.89 -3.31 10.83
C GLN A 38 -9.40 -2.00 11.49
N GLY A 39 -10.34 -1.06 11.67
CA GLY A 39 -10.10 0.22 12.32
C GLY A 39 -9.29 1.25 11.53
N ALA A 40 -9.01 1.01 10.23
CA ALA A 40 -8.34 2.00 9.39
C ALA A 40 -8.67 1.84 7.90
N HIS A 41 -8.74 2.95 7.17
CA HIS A 41 -8.65 2.93 5.71
C HIS A 41 -7.59 3.91 5.24
N ALA A 42 -6.96 3.58 4.12
CA ALA A 42 -6.00 4.39 3.42
C ALA A 42 -6.56 4.73 2.05
N GLU A 43 -6.60 6.02 1.73
CA GLU A 43 -6.90 6.50 0.39
C GLU A 43 -5.60 6.85 -0.33
N ILE A 44 -5.32 6.16 -1.43
CA ILE A 44 -4.08 6.26 -2.20
C ILE A 44 -4.39 7.03 -3.47
N ARG A 45 -3.74 8.18 -3.66
CA ARG A 45 -3.83 8.99 -4.88
C ARG A 45 -2.45 9.23 -5.50
N PRO A 46 -2.28 8.95 -6.79
CA PRO A 46 -1.10 9.42 -7.51
C PRO A 46 -0.98 10.95 -7.44
N ALA A 47 0.25 11.44 -7.36
CA ALA A 47 0.59 12.85 -7.42
C ALA A 47 1.66 13.08 -8.50
N PRO A 48 1.87 14.33 -8.97
CA PRO A 48 2.91 14.65 -9.95
C PRO A 48 4.31 14.17 -9.51
N GLY A 49 5.24 14.00 -10.46
CA GLY A 49 6.64 13.73 -10.13
C GLY A 49 6.93 12.34 -9.52
N HIS A 50 6.05 11.36 -9.80
CA HIS A 50 6.10 10.00 -9.21
C HIS A 50 5.82 9.94 -7.71
N PHE A 51 5.20 10.97 -7.14
CA PHE A 51 4.75 10.93 -5.76
C PHE A 51 3.38 10.24 -5.64
N VAL A 52 3.09 9.76 -4.44
CA VAL A 52 1.81 9.18 -4.05
C VAL A 52 1.39 9.83 -2.74
N HIS A 53 0.22 10.45 -2.71
CA HIS A 53 -0.38 10.97 -1.48
C HIS A 53 -1.29 9.92 -0.89
N VAL A 54 -1.09 9.64 0.39
CA VAL A 54 -1.88 8.68 1.14
C VAL A 54 -2.53 9.37 2.32
N VAL A 55 -3.84 9.22 2.43
CA VAL A 55 -4.61 9.67 3.57
C VAL A 55 -5.06 8.45 4.36
N ASN A 56 -4.44 8.23 5.52
CA ASN A 56 -4.90 7.23 6.47
C ASN A 56 -5.94 7.85 7.41
N THR A 57 -7.05 7.17 7.60
CA THR A 57 -8.08 7.52 8.57
C THR A 57 -8.29 6.35 9.52
N TYR A 58 -8.18 6.61 10.82
CA TYR A 58 -8.29 5.60 11.87
C TYR A 58 -9.61 5.71 12.63
N SER A 59 -9.98 4.65 13.37
CA SER A 59 -11.06 4.68 14.35
C SER A 59 -10.90 5.89 15.28
N GLY A 60 -11.99 6.64 15.49
CA GLY A 60 -11.97 7.90 16.25
C GLY A 60 -11.72 9.15 15.42
N GLY A 61 -11.63 9.04 14.09
CA GLY A 61 -11.55 10.19 13.18
C GLY A 61 -10.16 10.79 13.03
N LYS A 62 -9.13 10.20 13.67
CA LYS A 62 -7.74 10.62 13.49
C LYS A 62 -7.31 10.41 12.04
N ARG A 63 -6.66 11.43 11.49
CA ARG A 63 -6.20 11.46 10.11
C ARG A 63 -4.68 11.61 10.06
N GLN A 64 -4.07 10.94 9.10
CA GLN A 64 -2.64 11.05 8.81
C GLN A 64 -2.41 11.15 7.32
N ASP A 65 -1.67 12.17 6.92
CA ASP A 65 -1.28 12.44 5.56
C ASP A 65 0.18 12.00 5.36
N VAL A 66 0.43 11.17 4.36
CA VAL A 66 1.77 10.65 4.03
C VAL A 66 2.04 10.87 2.55
N ILE A 67 3.20 11.43 2.24
CA ILE A 67 3.68 11.52 0.86
C ILE A 67 4.76 10.44 0.67
N TYR A 68 4.59 9.61 -0.33
CA TYR A 68 5.56 8.59 -0.73
C TYR A 68 6.18 8.94 -2.09
N TYR A 69 7.45 8.62 -2.27
CA TYR A 69 8.03 8.48 -3.61
C TYR A 69 7.73 7.07 -4.13
N ARG A 70 7.00 7.01 -5.25
CA ARG A 70 6.56 5.78 -5.95
C ARG A 70 5.89 4.75 -5.02
N GLY A 71 5.18 5.23 -4.00
CA GLY A 71 4.46 4.41 -3.03
C GLY A 71 5.33 3.49 -2.16
N LEU A 72 6.65 3.68 -2.17
CA LEU A 72 7.61 2.83 -1.46
C LEU A 72 8.33 3.60 -0.35
N PHE A 73 9.01 4.70 -0.70
CA PHE A 73 9.79 5.47 0.26
C PHE A 73 8.97 6.62 0.83
N PRO A 74 8.66 6.66 2.14
CA PRO A 74 7.92 7.76 2.75
C PRO A 74 8.81 9.01 2.83
N ILE A 75 8.34 10.11 2.22
CA ILE A 75 8.99 11.43 2.24
C ILE A 75 8.54 12.23 3.45
N SER A 76 7.24 12.22 3.74
CA SER A 76 6.69 12.95 4.87
C SER A 76 5.51 12.21 5.48
N ARG A 77 5.32 12.40 6.78
CA ARG A 77 4.20 11.89 7.56
C ARG A 77 3.74 12.98 8.51
N PHE A 78 2.49 13.37 8.37
CA PHE A 78 1.85 14.39 9.20
C PHE A 78 0.58 13.82 9.82
N ASP A 79 0.47 13.91 11.13
CA ASP A 79 -0.77 13.73 11.87
C ASP A 79 -0.95 14.88 12.87
N ASP A 80 -2.00 14.81 13.68
CA ASP A 80 -2.32 15.79 14.71
C ASP A 80 -1.25 15.90 15.82
N THR A 81 -0.39 14.89 15.94
CA THR A 81 0.59 14.76 17.03
C THR A 81 2.04 14.78 16.57
N ALA A 82 2.32 14.41 15.33
CA ALA A 82 3.66 14.19 14.81
C ALA A 82 3.81 14.71 13.38
N ARG A 83 4.94 15.36 13.13
CA ARG A 83 5.30 15.92 11.82
C ARG A 83 6.73 15.51 11.50
N SER A 84 6.89 14.51 10.65
CA SER A 84 8.21 14.02 10.24
C SER A 84 8.40 14.07 8.73
N ILE A 85 9.63 14.32 8.32
CA ILE A 85 10.09 14.35 6.94
C ILE A 85 11.37 13.53 6.86
N ASN A 86 11.48 12.66 5.88
CA ASN A 86 12.72 11.99 5.54
C ASN A 86 13.36 12.76 4.39
N VAL A 87 14.36 13.58 4.69
CA VAL A 87 15.09 14.40 3.71
C VAL A 87 16.08 13.50 2.98
N PRO A 88 15.85 13.14 1.70
CA PRO A 88 16.77 12.29 0.96
C PRO A 88 18.05 13.06 0.67
N VAL A 89 19.19 12.45 0.97
CA VAL A 89 20.52 12.94 0.58
C VAL A 89 20.94 12.25 -0.74
N SER A 90 20.48 11.02 -0.95
CA SER A 90 20.64 10.29 -2.20
C SER A 90 19.53 10.61 -3.21
N ASP A 91 19.84 10.41 -4.50
CA ASP A 91 18.83 10.49 -5.57
C ASP A 91 17.83 9.32 -5.47
N LEU A 92 16.58 9.63 -5.16
CA LEU A 92 15.50 8.63 -5.03
C LEU A 92 15.22 7.87 -6.33
N ARG A 93 15.58 8.42 -7.49
CA ARG A 93 15.40 7.73 -8.79
C ARG A 93 16.26 6.47 -8.86
N SER A 94 17.38 6.43 -8.15
CA SER A 94 18.31 5.30 -8.13
C SER A 94 17.69 4.01 -7.56
N ILE A 95 16.60 4.11 -6.79
CA ILE A 95 15.87 2.96 -6.23
C ILE A 95 15.24 2.12 -7.34
N PHE A 96 14.85 2.73 -8.45
CA PHE A 96 14.08 2.10 -9.52
C PHE A 96 14.94 1.89 -10.79
N PRO A 97 14.65 0.87 -11.61
CA PRO A 97 13.59 -0.14 -11.43
C PRO A 97 13.92 -1.15 -10.35
N LEU A 98 12.86 -1.73 -9.75
CA LEU A 98 12.95 -2.84 -8.82
C LEU A 98 12.68 -4.14 -9.57
N THR A 99 13.68 -5.00 -9.63
CA THR A 99 13.60 -6.35 -10.22
C THR A 99 14.07 -7.36 -9.20
N VAL A 100 13.67 -8.63 -9.35
CA VAL A 100 14.12 -9.70 -8.45
C VAL A 100 15.65 -9.76 -8.42
N LYS A 101 16.23 -9.90 -7.22
CA LYS A 101 17.66 -9.81 -6.89
C LYS A 101 18.27 -8.40 -6.98
N ALA A 102 17.50 -7.37 -7.31
CA ALA A 102 18.00 -6.00 -7.26
C ALA A 102 18.37 -5.61 -5.82
N ARG A 103 19.53 -5.00 -5.68
CA ARG A 103 20.00 -4.35 -4.44
C ARG A 103 20.09 -2.85 -4.67
N ARG A 104 19.53 -2.09 -3.75
CA ARG A 104 19.47 -0.62 -3.78
C ARG A 104 19.81 -0.08 -2.40
N ALA A 105 20.31 1.13 -2.37
CA ALA A 105 20.54 1.85 -1.13
C ALA A 105 20.22 3.32 -1.32
N LEU A 106 19.76 3.98 -0.26
CA LEU A 106 19.65 5.43 -0.20
C LEU A 106 20.03 5.91 1.20
N THR A 107 20.54 7.13 1.26
CA THR A 107 20.79 7.83 2.52
C THR A 107 19.79 8.97 2.68
N TYR A 108 19.25 9.13 3.88
CA TYR A 108 18.34 10.22 4.22
C TYR A 108 18.56 10.68 5.66
N ALA A 109 18.13 11.92 5.96
CA ALA A 109 18.06 12.44 7.32
C ALA A 109 16.59 12.50 7.77
N PRO A 110 16.17 11.83 8.85
CA PRO A 110 14.86 12.08 9.45
C PRO A 110 14.86 13.49 10.05
N SER A 111 13.76 14.22 9.90
CA SER A 111 13.63 15.59 10.35
C SER A 111 12.24 15.86 10.91
N GLU A 112 12.20 16.65 11.97
CA GLU A 112 11.03 17.33 12.51
C GLU A 112 11.22 18.85 12.34
N PRO A 113 10.19 19.69 12.52
CA PRO A 113 10.29 21.12 12.23
C PRO A 113 11.45 21.86 12.89
N SER A 114 11.91 21.42 14.06
CA SER A 114 12.99 22.05 14.83
C SER A 114 14.27 21.22 14.93
N LYS A 115 14.32 20.05 14.29
CA LYS A 115 15.42 19.09 14.48
C LYS A 115 15.67 18.26 13.23
N VAL A 116 16.92 18.18 12.81
CA VAL A 116 17.41 17.19 11.86
C VAL A 116 18.12 16.10 12.65
N GLY A 117 17.75 14.84 12.41
CA GLY A 117 18.39 13.68 12.98
C GLY A 117 19.61 13.22 12.18
N GLU A 118 20.33 12.27 12.75
CA GLU A 118 21.50 11.63 12.12
C GLU A 118 21.13 10.93 10.80
N LEU A 119 22.11 10.78 9.91
CA LEU A 119 21.92 10.09 8.65
C LEU A 119 21.56 8.61 8.86
N ILE A 120 20.59 8.14 8.08
CA ILE A 120 20.18 6.74 8.01
C ILE A 120 20.50 6.23 6.61
N SER A 121 21.20 5.10 6.54
CA SER A 121 21.39 4.33 5.31
C SER A 121 20.32 3.25 5.24
N LEU A 122 19.45 3.31 4.23
CA LEU A 122 18.42 2.32 3.96
C LEU A 122 18.85 1.44 2.80
N GLU A 123 19.11 0.17 3.10
CA GLU A 123 19.33 -0.88 2.12
C GLU A 123 18.01 -1.57 1.77
N MET A 124 17.79 -1.81 0.48
CA MET A 124 16.65 -2.54 -0.07
C MET A 124 17.15 -3.69 -0.95
N ILE A 125 16.68 -4.91 -0.67
CA ILE A 125 16.97 -6.10 -1.46
C ILE A 125 15.66 -6.73 -1.90
N VAL A 126 15.45 -6.85 -3.21
CA VAL A 126 14.31 -7.57 -3.76
C VAL A 126 14.64 -9.07 -3.75
N THR A 127 14.08 -9.81 -2.80
CA THR A 127 14.41 -11.23 -2.59
C THR A 127 13.60 -12.18 -3.47
N GLY A 128 12.45 -11.72 -3.97
CA GLY A 128 11.57 -12.53 -4.80
C GLY A 128 10.25 -11.84 -5.10
N GLN A 129 9.26 -12.64 -5.47
CA GLN A 129 7.89 -12.21 -5.72
C GLN A 129 6.91 -13.27 -5.21
N GLU A 130 5.71 -12.86 -4.84
CA GLU A 130 4.65 -13.75 -4.39
C GLU A 130 3.27 -13.24 -4.81
N SER A 131 2.26 -14.11 -4.74
CA SER A 131 0.86 -13.72 -4.88
C SER A 131 0.30 -13.29 -3.52
N LEU A 132 -0.20 -12.06 -3.44
CA LEU A 132 -0.87 -11.52 -2.26
C LEU A 132 -2.37 -11.38 -2.55
N GLN A 133 -3.20 -11.94 -1.68
CA GLN A 133 -4.66 -11.81 -1.76
C GLN A 133 -5.16 -10.68 -0.85
N ILE A 134 -6.01 -9.80 -1.39
CA ILE A 134 -6.70 -8.73 -0.65
C ILE A 134 -8.18 -8.80 -1.04
N GLY A 135 -9.02 -9.30 -0.12
CA GLY A 135 -10.41 -9.60 -0.42
C GLY A 135 -10.51 -10.66 -1.54
N SER A 136 -11.26 -10.34 -2.59
CA SER A 136 -11.36 -11.15 -3.81
C SER A 136 -10.23 -10.94 -4.82
N CYS A 137 -9.34 -9.96 -4.59
CA CYS A 137 -8.31 -9.57 -5.53
C CYS A 137 -6.98 -10.27 -5.25
N THR A 138 -6.25 -10.63 -6.30
CA THR A 138 -4.90 -11.23 -6.20
C THR A 138 -3.90 -10.35 -6.95
N TYR A 139 -2.78 -10.06 -6.31
CA TYR A 139 -1.71 -9.22 -6.83
C TYR A 139 -0.38 -9.94 -6.79
N GLN A 140 0.40 -9.83 -7.88
CA GLN A 140 1.82 -10.14 -7.81
C GLN A 140 2.54 -8.98 -7.11
N VAL A 141 3.28 -9.30 -6.06
CA VAL A 141 4.04 -8.33 -5.27
C VAL A 141 5.51 -8.72 -5.19
N LEU A 142 6.38 -7.73 -5.28
CA LEU A 142 7.80 -7.87 -4.98
C LEU A 142 8.00 -7.95 -3.47
N ILE A 143 8.87 -8.87 -3.04
CA ILE A 143 9.30 -9.00 -1.65
C ILE A 143 10.57 -8.18 -1.48
N ILE A 144 10.48 -7.05 -0.77
CA ILE A 144 11.60 -6.11 -0.59
C ILE A 144 12.02 -6.12 0.87
N ARG A 145 13.19 -6.70 1.17
CA ARG A 145 13.77 -6.63 2.51
C ARG A 145 14.47 -5.28 2.69
N ASN A 146 14.04 -4.54 3.70
CA ASN A 146 14.56 -3.25 4.09
C ASN A 146 15.43 -3.40 5.33
N ARG A 147 16.63 -2.82 5.33
CA ARG A 147 17.52 -2.71 6.50
C ARG A 147 17.97 -1.27 6.65
N SER A 148 17.61 -0.64 7.75
CA SER A 148 18.07 0.69 8.12
C SER A 148 19.30 0.57 9.00
N MET A 149 20.36 1.30 8.67
CA MET A 149 21.59 1.39 9.44
C MET A 149 21.76 2.82 9.96
N ASN A 150 22.23 2.94 11.21
CA ASN A 150 22.61 4.21 11.80
C ASN A 150 23.97 4.69 11.24
N ALA A 151 24.44 5.85 11.72
CA ALA A 151 25.72 6.43 11.32
C ALA A 151 26.94 5.52 11.59
N ASP A 152 26.86 4.64 12.60
CA ASP A 152 27.90 3.68 12.94
C ASP A 152 27.86 2.40 12.08
N GLY A 153 26.93 2.32 11.12
CA GLY A 153 26.72 1.15 10.26
C GLY A 153 26.00 -0.01 10.94
N GLN A 154 25.49 0.18 12.15
CA GLN A 154 24.72 -0.83 12.88
C GLN A 154 23.27 -0.83 12.40
N VAL A 155 22.71 -2.03 12.20
CA VAL A 155 21.30 -2.18 11.83
C VAL A 155 20.42 -1.72 12.99
N SER A 156 19.63 -0.68 12.75
CA SER A 156 18.70 -0.11 13.72
C SER A 156 17.28 -0.64 13.55
N PHE A 157 16.90 -1.02 12.32
CA PHE A 157 15.55 -1.51 12.04
C PHE A 157 15.53 -2.36 10.77
N GLU A 158 14.68 -3.40 10.76
CA GLU A 158 14.43 -4.24 9.59
C GLU A 158 12.94 -4.51 9.43
N PHE A 159 12.48 -4.53 8.17
CA PHE A 159 11.13 -4.92 7.82
C PHE A 159 11.11 -5.37 6.35
N THR A 160 10.02 -6.02 5.93
CA THR A 160 9.84 -6.40 4.53
C THR A 160 8.59 -5.74 3.97
N ASP A 161 8.72 -5.10 2.80
CA ASP A 161 7.61 -4.57 2.03
C ASP A 161 7.14 -5.57 0.98
N LEU A 162 5.82 -5.68 0.83
CA LEU A 162 5.17 -6.38 -0.27
C LEU A 162 4.63 -5.33 -1.26
N TYR A 163 5.42 -5.05 -2.30
CA TYR A 163 5.20 -3.95 -3.22
C TYR A 163 4.56 -4.40 -4.52
N SER A 164 3.41 -3.84 -4.88
CA SER A 164 2.81 -4.06 -6.21
C SER A 164 3.36 -3.02 -7.18
N THR A 165 4.02 -3.48 -8.25
CA THR A 165 4.47 -2.61 -9.34
C THR A 165 3.30 -2.03 -10.12
N ASP A 166 2.23 -2.81 -10.29
CA ASP A 166 1.04 -2.40 -11.04
C ASP A 166 0.30 -1.29 -10.31
N LEU A 167 0.12 -1.43 -9.00
CA LEU A 167 -0.52 -0.39 -8.18
C LEU A 167 0.44 0.73 -7.77
N GLY A 168 1.75 0.52 -7.93
CA GLY A 168 2.78 1.45 -7.52
C GLY A 168 2.78 1.74 -6.01
N PHE A 169 2.47 0.74 -5.18
CA PHE A 169 2.30 0.92 -3.73
C PHE A 169 2.59 -0.35 -2.92
N VAL A 170 3.02 -0.17 -1.66
CA VAL A 170 3.20 -1.27 -0.69
C VAL A 170 1.85 -1.73 -0.13
N LEU A 171 1.49 -2.99 -0.39
CA LEU A 171 0.20 -3.57 -0.02
C LEU A 171 0.22 -4.30 1.34
N ALA A 172 1.39 -4.68 1.81
CA ALA A 172 1.56 -5.27 3.14
C ALA A 172 2.99 -5.08 3.63
N LYS A 173 3.16 -5.13 4.95
CA LYS A 173 4.46 -5.09 5.62
C LYS A 173 4.62 -6.30 6.53
N ARG A 174 5.80 -6.89 6.53
CA ARG A 174 6.20 -7.97 7.41
C ARG A 174 7.24 -7.47 8.40
N TYR A 175 7.05 -7.81 9.66
CA TYR A 175 7.96 -7.48 10.75
C TYR A 175 8.42 -8.77 11.41
N ASP A 176 9.73 -8.93 11.52
CA ASP A 176 10.30 -10.03 12.27
C ASP A 176 10.26 -9.67 13.75
N GLU A 177 9.72 -10.58 14.56
CA GLU A 177 9.60 -10.43 15.99
C GLU A 177 10.59 -11.30 16.74
N LYS A 178 10.73 -11.02 18.03
CA LYS A 178 11.54 -11.86 18.93
C LYS A 178 11.02 -13.29 18.91
N GLY A 179 11.94 -14.25 18.82
CA GLY A 179 11.63 -15.69 18.77
C GLY A 179 11.33 -16.23 17.37
N GLY A 180 11.60 -15.46 16.30
CA GLY A 180 11.46 -15.94 14.91
C GLY A 180 10.03 -15.91 14.39
N ARG A 181 9.08 -15.33 15.14
CA ARG A 181 7.72 -15.09 14.66
C ARG A 181 7.72 -13.91 13.69
N GLN A 182 6.93 -13.99 12.63
CA GLN A 182 6.73 -12.87 11.71
C GLN A 182 5.28 -12.36 11.82
N THR A 183 5.11 -11.06 11.96
CA THR A 183 3.80 -10.40 11.88
C THR A 183 3.64 -9.76 10.52
N THR A 184 2.58 -10.14 9.81
CA THR A 184 2.18 -9.49 8.56
C THR A 184 1.05 -8.51 8.84
N VAL A 185 1.31 -7.23 8.55
CA VAL A 185 0.32 -6.17 8.55
C VAL A 185 -0.16 -6.00 7.11
N MET A 186 -1.39 -6.43 6.84
CA MET A 186 -2.00 -6.37 5.50
C MET A 186 -3.37 -5.72 5.53
N TYR A 187 -3.83 -5.28 4.36
CA TYR A 187 -5.20 -4.83 4.14
C TYR A 187 -6.12 -6.02 3.82
N GLN A 188 -7.40 -5.85 4.13
CA GLN A 188 -8.43 -6.87 4.01
C GLN A 188 -9.32 -6.64 2.78
N ARG A 189 -9.46 -5.39 2.34
CA ARG A 189 -10.24 -5.01 1.16
C ARG A 189 -9.51 -3.95 0.34
N ILE A 190 -9.78 -3.96 -0.95
CA ILE A 190 -9.30 -2.97 -1.90
C ILE A 190 -10.41 -2.60 -2.88
N ARG A 191 -10.50 -1.34 -3.27
CA ARG A 191 -11.45 -0.86 -4.28
C ARG A 191 -10.92 0.38 -5.00
N PRO A 192 -11.29 0.62 -6.28
CA PRO A 192 -10.84 1.77 -7.03
C PRO A 192 -11.59 3.03 -6.54
N LEU A 193 -10.95 4.20 -6.66
CA LEU A 193 -11.61 5.48 -6.34
C LEU A 193 -12.64 5.90 -7.39
N SER A 194 -12.48 5.43 -8.62
CA SER A 194 -13.42 5.66 -9.71
C SER A 194 -13.51 4.39 -10.54
N ARG A 195 -14.73 3.97 -10.89
CA ARG A 195 -14.90 2.85 -11.82
C ARG A 195 -14.39 3.30 -13.19
N PRO A 196 -13.52 2.52 -13.87
CA PRO A 196 -13.30 2.76 -15.29
C PRO A 196 -14.66 2.64 -15.99
N SER A 197 -15.05 3.69 -16.73
CA SER A 197 -16.29 3.68 -17.50
C SER A 197 -16.26 2.50 -18.46
N ARG A 198 -17.15 1.53 -18.26
CA ARG A 198 -17.38 0.46 -19.25
C ARG A 198 -18.00 1.14 -20.48
N LEU A 199 -17.18 1.35 -21.51
CA LEU A 199 -17.64 1.70 -22.86
C LEU A 199 -18.17 0.43 -23.54
#